data_AF-Q21ND7-F1
#
_entry.id   AF-Q21ND7-F1
#
_cell.length_a   1.000
_cell.length_b   1.000
_cell.length_c   1.000
_cell.angle_alpha   90.00
_cell.angle_beta   90.00
_cell.angle_gamma   90.00
#
_symmetry.space_group_name_H-M   'P 1'
#
loop_
_entity.id
_entity.type
_entity.pdbx_description
1 polymer ?
#
loop_
_entity_poly.entity_id
_entity_poly.type
_entity_poly.pdbx_seq_one_letter_code
_entity_poly.pdbx_strand_id
1 'polypeptide(L)'
;MAIHDIWESKSTVITQYSGRVNGQELIEASLKKSGDDRFDDVRIIIGDWSRISHVDITPEDVKALVACLRSISKINPYAINASVINQDETGNALAAWYKFLADDLSWKIGIFHTMDEARAWCEAILIKKAANH
;
A
#
# COMPACT_ATOMS: atom_id res chain seq x y z
N MET A 1 9.42 -15.43 -1.78
CA MET A 1 8.15 -14.73 -1.54
C MET A 1 7.91 -13.80 -2.71
N ALA A 2 6.67 -13.60 -3.12
CA ALA A 2 6.35 -12.68 -4.21
C ALA A 2 6.44 -11.20 -3.79
N ILE A 3 6.50 -10.94 -2.48
CA ILE A 3 6.38 -9.62 -1.87
C ILE A 3 7.62 -9.29 -1.05
N HIS A 4 8.19 -8.10 -1.27
CA HIS A 4 9.37 -7.62 -0.59
C HIS A 4 9.25 -6.13 -0.24
N ASP A 5 9.70 -5.74 0.96
CA ASP A 5 9.76 -4.35 1.37
C ASP A 5 11.16 -3.75 1.16
N ILE A 6 11.20 -2.66 0.42
CA ILE A 6 12.39 -1.86 0.14
C ILE A 6 12.27 -0.57 0.94
N TRP A 7 13.12 -0.41 1.95
CA TRP A 7 13.14 0.76 2.83
C TRP A 7 14.08 1.81 2.23
N GLU A 8 13.54 2.72 1.42
CA GLU A 8 14.34 3.79 0.80
C GLU A 8 14.81 4.83 1.82
N SER A 9 14.02 5.03 2.89
CA SER A 9 14.36 5.91 4.00
C SER A 9 13.59 5.51 5.26
N LYS A 10 13.81 6.23 6.37
CA LYS A 10 13.03 6.02 7.60
C LYS A 10 11.53 6.28 7.41
N SER A 11 11.17 7.21 6.53
CA SER A 11 9.79 7.63 6.33
C SER A 11 9.13 6.99 5.10
N THR A 12 9.87 6.26 4.27
CA THR A 12 9.37 5.73 3.00
C THR A 12 9.73 4.26 2.82
N VAL A 13 8.71 3.45 2.60
CA VAL A 13 8.83 2.03 2.27
C VAL A 13 8.08 1.74 0.96
N ILE A 14 8.72 0.95 0.10
CA ILE A 14 8.13 0.43 -1.12
C ILE A 14 7.89 -1.06 -0.93
N THR A 15 6.63 -1.48 -0.92
CA THR A 15 6.26 -2.89 -0.97
C THR A 15 6.16 -3.29 -2.43
N GLN A 16 7.15 -4.02 -2.92
CA GLN A 16 7.20 -4.51 -4.28
C GLN A 16 6.53 -5.87 -4.39
N TYR A 17 5.61 -5.99 -5.35
CA TYR A 17 4.89 -7.20 -5.71
C TYR A 17 5.40 -7.73 -7.04
N SER A 18 5.78 -9.00 -7.09
CA SER A 18 6.37 -9.61 -8.29
C SER A 18 5.91 -11.05 -8.50
N GLY A 19 5.80 -11.46 -9.77
CA GLY A 19 5.38 -12.82 -10.11
C GLY A 19 3.91 -13.09 -9.73
N ARG A 20 3.65 -14.24 -9.09
CA ARG A 20 2.32 -14.62 -8.63
C ARG A 20 2.12 -14.22 -7.17
N VAL A 21 1.13 -13.38 -6.91
CA VAL A 21 0.77 -12.93 -5.55
C VAL A 21 -0.60 -13.49 -5.18
N ASN A 22 -0.72 -14.03 -3.97
CA ASN A 22 -2.01 -14.45 -3.41
C ASN A 22 -2.43 -13.64 -2.17
N GLY A 23 -3.70 -13.78 -1.77
CA GLY A 23 -4.27 -13.07 -0.63
C GLY A 23 -3.55 -13.28 0.70
N GLN A 24 -3.15 -14.51 1.01
CA GLN A 24 -2.46 -14.86 2.25
C GLN A 24 -1.09 -14.16 2.33
N GLU A 25 -0.35 -14.13 1.22
CA GLU A 25 0.94 -13.41 1.15
C GLU A 25 0.76 -11.91 1.43
N LEU A 26 -0.32 -11.27 0.97
CA LEU A 26 -0.59 -9.86 1.26
C LEU A 26 -0.75 -9.59 2.75
N ILE A 27 -1.47 -10.48 3.45
CA ILE A 27 -1.73 -10.36 4.89
C ILE A 27 -0.43 -10.58 5.66
N GLU A 28 0.30 -11.65 5.34
CA GLU A 28 1.58 -11.98 5.99
C GLU A 28 2.62 -10.88 5.79
N ALA A 29 2.74 -10.35 4.57
CA ALA A 29 3.64 -9.24 4.28
C ALA A 29 3.24 -7.97 5.05
N SER A 30 1.94 -7.66 5.13
CA SER A 30 1.44 -6.50 5.88
C SER A 30 1.72 -6.61 7.37
N LEU A 31 1.48 -7.79 7.96
CA LEU A 31 1.76 -8.06 9.37
C LEU A 31 3.27 -7.98 9.66
N LYS A 32 4.08 -8.65 8.82
CA LYS A 32 5.54 -8.63 8.95
C LYS A 32 6.08 -7.20 8.90
N LYS A 33 5.63 -6.40 7.92
CA LYS A 33 6.00 -4.99 7.79
C LYS A 33 5.60 -4.18 9.02
N SER A 34 4.39 -4.38 9.54
CA SER A 34 3.90 -3.64 10.72
C SER A 34 4.59 -4.02 12.03
N GLY A 35 5.24 -5.18 12.09
CA GLY A 35 6.04 -5.61 13.24
C GLY A 35 7.50 -5.15 13.18
N ASP A 36 7.93 -4.51 12.09
CA ASP A 36 9.25 -3.91 11.97
C ASP A 36 9.26 -2.55 12.69
N ASP A 37 10.25 -2.33 13.54
CA ASP A 37 10.41 -1.13 14.35
C ASP A 37 10.57 0.15 13.52
N ARG A 38 11.03 0.03 12.27
CA ARG A 38 11.09 1.17 11.33
C ARG A 38 9.71 1.62 10.87
N PHE A 39 8.68 0.79 11.00
CA PHE A 39 7.35 1.08 10.49
C PHE A 39 6.67 2.24 11.22
N ASP A 40 7.00 2.48 12.49
CA ASP A 40 6.42 3.57 13.30
C ASP A 40 6.76 4.96 12.73
N ASP A 41 7.92 5.08 12.08
CA ASP A 41 8.40 6.30 11.44
C ASP A 41 7.91 6.48 10.00
N VAL A 42 7.28 5.46 9.41
CA VAL A 42 6.82 5.50 8.03
C VAL A 42 5.74 6.57 7.84
N ARG A 43 5.87 7.33 6.77
CA ARG A 43 4.90 8.33 6.32
C ARG A 43 4.41 8.05 4.90
N ILE A 44 5.18 7.29 4.12
CA ILE A 44 4.85 6.91 2.76
C ILE A 44 5.01 5.39 2.62
N ILE A 45 3.95 4.73 2.19
CA ILE A 45 3.92 3.33 1.78
C ILE A 45 3.57 3.33 0.30
N ILE A 46 4.44 2.80 -0.55
CA ILE A 46 4.14 2.62 -1.97
C ILE A 46 4.03 1.14 -2.29
N GLY A 47 2.85 0.68 -2.72
CA GLY A 47 2.65 -0.66 -3.27
C GLY A 47 2.98 -0.68 -4.75
N ASP A 48 4.10 -1.28 -5.15
CA ASP A 48 4.53 -1.39 -6.55
C ASP A 48 4.09 -2.74 -7.15
N TRP A 49 3.01 -2.72 -7.92
CA TRP A 49 2.45 -3.88 -8.60
C TRP A 49 2.94 -4.04 -10.04
N SER A 50 3.89 -3.21 -10.51
CA SER A 50 4.31 -3.19 -11.91
C SER A 50 4.95 -4.51 -12.39
N ARG A 51 5.43 -5.34 -11.46
CA ARG A 51 6.15 -6.59 -11.74
C ARG A 51 5.33 -7.86 -11.52
N ILE A 52 4.02 -7.74 -11.25
CA ILE A 52 3.15 -8.91 -11.13
C ILE A 52 2.98 -9.58 -12.50
N SER A 53 2.96 -10.90 -12.49
CA SER A 53 2.58 -11.71 -13.65
C SER A 53 1.20 -12.34 -13.47
N HIS A 54 0.76 -12.52 -12.22
CA HIS A 54 -0.54 -13.14 -11.91
C HIS A 54 -1.02 -12.72 -10.51
N VAL A 55 -2.32 -12.51 -10.37
CA VAL A 55 -2.98 -12.23 -9.09
C VAL A 55 -3.99 -13.33 -8.81
N ASP A 56 -3.81 -13.99 -7.67
CA ASP A 56 -4.72 -15.01 -7.14
C ASP A 56 -5.31 -14.48 -5.83
N ILE A 57 -6.10 -13.41 -5.98
CA ILE A 57 -6.65 -12.63 -4.88
C ILE A 57 -8.16 -12.60 -5.05
N THR A 58 -8.87 -13.09 -4.05
CA THR A 58 -10.34 -13.08 -4.00
C THR A 58 -10.85 -11.82 -3.29
N PRO A 59 -12.12 -11.43 -3.49
CA PRO A 59 -12.72 -10.35 -2.70
C PRO A 59 -12.65 -10.58 -1.19
N GLU A 60 -12.74 -11.82 -0.73
CA GLU A 60 -12.60 -12.24 0.66
C GLU A 60 -11.20 -11.97 1.20
N ASP A 61 -10.16 -12.23 0.40
CA ASP A 61 -8.78 -11.89 0.74
C ASP A 61 -8.59 -10.39 0.91
N VAL A 62 -9.19 -9.58 0.03
CA VAL A 62 -9.13 -8.11 0.15
C VAL A 62 -9.82 -7.64 1.42
N LYS A 63 -10.97 -8.23 1.78
CA LYS A 63 -11.66 -7.91 3.05
C LYS A 63 -10.78 -8.26 4.26
N ALA A 64 -10.15 -9.42 4.25
CA ALA A 64 -9.25 -9.87 5.32
C ALA A 64 -8.03 -8.95 5.44
N LEU A 65 -7.42 -8.58 4.31
CA LEU A 65 -6.34 -7.61 4.25
C LEU A 65 -6.77 -6.25 4.84
N VAL A 66 -7.90 -5.69 4.42
CA VAL A 66 -8.39 -4.41 4.94
C VAL A 66 -8.67 -4.48 6.45
N ALA A 67 -9.23 -5.58 6.93
CA ALA A 67 -9.43 -5.79 8.38
C ALA A 67 -8.09 -5.78 9.14
N CYS A 68 -7.05 -6.38 8.58
CA CYS A 68 -5.68 -6.31 9.13
C CYS A 68 -5.12 -4.88 9.09
N LEU A 69 -5.23 -4.21 7.94
CA LEU A 69 -4.72 -2.85 7.74
C LEU A 69 -5.42 -1.83 8.64
N ARG A 70 -6.68 -2.05 9.04
CA ARG A 70 -7.41 -1.19 9.99
C ARG A 70 -6.72 -1.09 11.35
N SER A 71 -6.13 -2.19 11.83
CA SER A 71 -5.36 -2.16 13.07
C SER A 71 -4.01 -1.47 12.86
N ILE A 72 -3.33 -1.79 11.76
CA ILE A 72 -2.03 -1.22 11.41
C ILE A 72 -2.12 0.31 11.21
N SER A 73 -3.18 0.79 10.56
CA SER A 73 -3.42 2.21 10.32
C SER A 73 -3.76 2.99 11.59
N LYS A 74 -4.09 2.32 12.70
CA LYS A 74 -4.25 2.97 14.00
C LYS A 74 -2.93 3.12 14.73
N ILE A 75 -2.00 2.19 14.52
CA ILE A 75 -0.65 2.22 15.11
C ILE A 75 0.17 3.33 14.43
N ASN A 76 0.13 3.40 13.10
CA ASN A 76 0.77 4.46 12.33
C ASN A 76 -0.28 5.26 11.51
N PRO A 77 -1.02 6.20 12.10
CA PRO A 77 -2.15 6.88 11.44
C PRO A 77 -1.75 7.91 10.39
N TYR A 78 -0.48 8.33 10.38
CA TYR A 78 -0.05 9.42 9.50
C TYR A 78 0.48 8.96 8.15
N ALA A 79 0.61 7.64 7.95
CA ALA A 79 1.05 7.08 6.69
C ALA A 79 0.08 7.38 5.54
N ILE A 80 0.66 7.53 4.36
CA ILE A 80 0.02 7.67 3.08
C ILE A 80 0.28 6.37 2.32
N ASN A 81 -0.75 5.82 1.70
CA ASN A 81 -0.64 4.59 0.92
C ASN A 81 -0.90 4.90 -0.56
N ALA A 82 0.10 4.69 -1.40
CA ALA A 82 -0.01 4.85 -2.84
C ALA A 82 0.19 3.49 -3.52
N SER A 83 -0.74 3.07 -4.36
CA SER A 83 -0.61 1.84 -5.15
C SER A 83 -0.31 2.18 -6.60
N VAL A 84 0.79 1.66 -7.13
CA VAL A 84 1.15 1.73 -8.55
C VAL A 84 0.74 0.43 -9.20
N ILE A 85 -0.23 0.49 -10.11
CA ILE A 85 -0.82 -0.68 -10.77
C ILE A 85 -0.62 -0.62 -12.29
N ASN A 86 -0.57 -1.80 -12.90
CA ASN A 86 -0.60 -1.91 -14.35
C ASN A 86 -1.94 -1.40 -14.90
N GLN A 87 -1.93 -0.90 -16.15
CA GLN A 87 -3.13 -0.43 -16.85
C GLN A 87 -3.98 -1.58 -17.41
N ASP A 88 -4.02 -2.73 -16.71
CA ASP A 88 -4.85 -3.86 -17.08
C ASP A 88 -6.17 -3.86 -16.30
N GLU A 89 -7.19 -4.53 -16.86
CA GLU A 89 -8.53 -4.55 -16.29
C GLU A 89 -8.57 -5.21 -14.90
N THR A 90 -7.75 -6.24 -14.71
CA THR A 90 -7.66 -6.99 -13.44
C THR A 90 -7.07 -6.14 -12.31
N GLY A 91 -5.98 -5.42 -12.55
CA GLY A 91 -5.36 -4.52 -11.58
C GLY A 91 -6.28 -3.37 -11.20
N ASN A 92 -6.97 -2.78 -12.18
CA ASN A 92 -7.93 -1.71 -11.96
C ASN A 92 -9.11 -2.15 -11.08
N ALA A 93 -9.69 -3.33 -11.33
CA ALA A 93 -10.80 -3.85 -10.55
C ALA A 93 -10.42 -4.13 -9.09
N LEU A 94 -9.27 -4.77 -8.86
CA LEU A 94 -8.76 -5.04 -7.51
C LEU A 94 -8.45 -3.75 -6.75
N ALA A 95 -7.83 -2.77 -7.42
CA ALA A 95 -7.49 -1.50 -6.79
C ALA A 95 -8.74 -0.69 -6.44
N ALA A 96 -9.74 -0.66 -7.31
CA ALA A 96 -11.03 -0.03 -7.04
C ALA A 96 -11.74 -0.68 -5.84
N TRP A 97 -11.75 -2.01 -5.78
CA TRP A 97 -12.34 -2.76 -4.67
C TRP A 97 -11.61 -2.50 -3.35
N TYR A 98 -10.28 -2.53 -3.37
CA TYR A 98 -9.46 -2.17 -2.21
C TYR A 98 -9.77 -0.74 -1.72
N LYS A 99 -9.78 0.25 -2.63
CA LYS A 99 -10.06 1.65 -2.28
C LYS A 99 -11.44 1.82 -1.67
N PHE A 100 -12.46 1.13 -2.18
CA PHE A 100 -13.81 1.15 -1.62
C PHE A 100 -13.85 0.60 -0.20
N LEU A 101 -13.20 -0.54 0.04
CA LEU A 101 -13.18 -1.17 1.37
C LEU A 101 -12.30 -0.42 2.37
N ALA A 102 -11.25 0.23 1.90
CA ALA A 102 -10.26 0.91 2.72
C ALA A 102 -10.61 2.38 3.01
N ASP A 103 -11.80 2.84 2.63
CA ASP A 103 -12.28 4.21 2.87
C ASP A 103 -12.37 4.56 4.36
N ASP A 104 -12.48 3.55 5.23
CA ASP A 104 -12.51 3.70 6.68
C ASP A 104 -11.14 3.68 7.37
N LEU A 105 -10.05 3.53 6.60
CA LEU A 105 -8.69 3.59 7.14
C LEU A 105 -8.29 5.04 7.45
N SER A 106 -7.44 5.22 8.46
CA SER A 106 -6.86 6.54 8.79
C SER A 106 -5.97 7.11 7.67
N TRP A 107 -5.54 6.25 6.75
CA TRP A 107 -4.58 6.58 5.70
C TRP A 107 -5.23 7.31 4.53
N LYS A 108 -4.42 8.14 3.85
CA LYS A 108 -4.78 8.64 2.52
C LYS A 108 -4.36 7.59 1.49
N ILE A 109 -5.31 7.15 0.66
CA ILE A 109 -5.09 6.10 -0.33
C ILE A 109 -5.17 6.67 -1.74
N GLY A 110 -4.13 6.44 -2.54
CA GLY A 110 -4.03 6.83 -3.94
C GLY A 110 -3.74 5.63 -4.83
N ILE A 111 -4.23 5.65 -6.07
CA ILE A 111 -3.95 4.66 -7.10
C ILE A 111 -3.37 5.40 -8.29
N PHE A 112 -2.25 4.89 -8.83
CA PHE A 112 -1.47 5.50 -9.89
C PHE A 112 -0.99 4.43 -10.87
N HIS A 113 -0.49 4.87 -12.02
CA HIS A 113 0.06 3.96 -13.03
C HIS A 113 1.57 4.08 -13.20
N THR A 114 2.17 5.09 -12.57
CA THR A 114 3.63 5.27 -12.56
C THR A 114 4.14 5.59 -11.16
N MET A 115 5.41 5.27 -10.94
CA MET A 115 6.09 5.57 -9.68
C MET A 115 6.21 7.08 -9.45
N ASP A 116 6.46 7.83 -10.51
CA ASP A 116 6.64 9.28 -10.44
C ASP A 116 5.35 9.98 -10.00
N GLU A 117 4.20 9.57 -10.55
CA GLU A 117 2.89 10.09 -10.13
C GLU A 117 2.61 9.79 -8.65
N ALA A 118 2.87 8.56 -8.21
CA ALA A 118 2.67 8.16 -6.82
C ALA A 118 3.55 8.97 -5.86
N ARG A 119 4.83 9.15 -6.19
CA ARG A 119 5.78 9.94 -5.39
C ARG A 119 5.37 11.40 -5.33
N ALA A 120 5.10 12.03 -6.46
CA ALA A 120 4.69 13.43 -6.53
C ALA A 120 3.42 13.70 -5.70
N TRP A 121 2.46 12.78 -5.72
CA TRP A 121 1.25 12.88 -4.90
C TRP A 121 1.55 12.76 -3.41
N CYS A 122 2.35 11.78 -3.00
CA CYS A 122 2.77 11.61 -1.60
C CYS A 122 3.47 12.87 -1.07
N GLU A 123 4.44 13.40 -1.83
CA GLU A 123 5.16 14.63 -1.48
C GLU A 123 4.22 15.83 -1.35
N ALA A 124 3.30 16.02 -2.30
CA ALA A 124 2.33 17.09 -2.25
C ALA A 124 1.43 17.02 -1.00
N ILE A 125 1.06 15.82 -0.54
CA ILE A 125 0.30 15.65 0.71
C ILE A 125 1.16 15.99 1.92
N LEU A 126 2.42 15.53 1.97
CA LEU A 126 3.31 15.84 3.09
C LEU A 126 3.57 17.34 3.23
N ILE A 127 3.80 18.04 2.11
CA ILE A 127 3.96 19.50 2.08
C ILE A 127 2.71 20.20 2.62
N LYS A 128 1.52 19.79 2.17
CA LYS A 128 0.25 20.38 2.67
C LYS A 128 0.04 20.14 4.16
N LYS A 129 0.44 18.99 4.69
CA LYS A 129 0.39 18.72 6.13
C LYS A 129 1.38 19.59 6.91
N ALA A 130 2.59 19.79 6.39
CA ALA A 130 3.61 20.62 7.03
C ALA A 130 3.25 22.12 7.02
N ALA A 131 2.54 22.60 6.00
CA ALA A 131 2.13 24.01 5.90
C ALA A 131 0.93 24.38 6.79
N ASN A 132 0.19 23.39 7.31
CA ASN A 132 -0.97 23.59 8.18
C ASN A 132 -0.66 23.44 9.68
N HIS A 133 0.63 23.37 10.03
CA HIS A 133 1.16 23.32 11.40
C HIS A 133 2.10 24.51 11.63
#